data_AF-A0A101GZA1-F1
#
_entry.id   AF-A0A101GZA1-F1
#
_cell.length_a   1.000
_cell.length_b   1.000
_cell.length_c   1.000
_cell.angle_alpha   90.00
_cell.angle_beta   90.00
_cell.angle_gamma   90.00
#
_symmetry.space_group_name_H-M   'P 1'
#
loop_
_entity.id
_entity.type
_entity.pdbx_description
1 polymer ?
#
loop_
_entity_poly.entity_id
_entity_poly.type
_entity_poly.pdbx_seq_one_letter_code
_entity_poly.pdbx_strand_id
1 'polypeptide(L)'
;MVTMVVLTLLIDIIALNPKGYPYRYMIPAMILLFILTLYPMYYTFRTAFTNYGTGHLFTRQQSIQKLLSDYFYIPESPEEFEFSIFIELDNYNPTDRFITLLTSRDDGSLFAAPRPQAISRDAAGNITLATAKMFEVSGDSFSIGSVNYTLSRSPDDRILAIRADSGERFIYFYSPQDSSTRPNAPFYFSEIRGIWLRNAEFTNSEGNQVRLFPNSLYTTFATTERKYALRAETTFSAGRAVQETVVYNRQSGRTLLEEGGFFYDIDANGNEFIVEGYISDVGFWNFVRMFQDPKIRGPFFQVFGWTFTWAGLSVLFSFVIGLALAITLNDQRLKGKKIYRTLLIIPWAVPAFISA
;
A
#
# COMPACT_ATOMS: atom_id res chain seq x y z
N MET A 1 20.68 5.21 6.29
CA MET A 1 22.09 5.56 6.01
C MET A 1 22.82 6.08 7.24
N VAL A 2 22.33 7.11 7.94
CA VAL A 2 23.04 7.74 9.09
C VAL A 2 23.42 6.74 10.20
N THR A 3 22.51 5.85 10.60
CA THR A 3 22.78 4.83 11.65
C THR A 3 23.90 3.85 11.27
N MET A 4 23.97 3.45 10.00
CA MET A 4 25.03 2.57 9.49
C MET A 4 26.37 3.30 9.47
N VAL A 5 26.39 4.57 9.04
CA VAL A 5 27.62 5.38 9.05
C VAL A 5 28.15 5.56 10.47
N VAL A 6 27.28 5.85 11.45
CA VAL A 6 27.67 5.97 12.86
C VAL A 6 28.22 4.64 13.42
N LEU A 7 27.57 3.52 13.08
CA LEU A 7 28.03 2.19 13.48
C LEU A 7 29.40 1.86 12.86
N THR A 8 29.59 2.10 11.56
CA THR A 8 30.86 1.89 10.87
C THR A 8 31.97 2.75 11.46
N LEU A 9 31.72 4.04 11.71
CA LEU A 9 32.69 4.93 12.36
C LEU A 9 33.09 4.45 13.75
N LEU A 10 32.13 3.99 14.56
CA LEU A 10 32.40 3.43 15.89
C LEU A 10 33.30 2.19 15.80
N ILE A 11 33.02 1.30 14.84
CA ILE A 11 33.82 0.09 14.61
C ILE A 11 35.23 0.46 14.14
N ASP A 12 35.36 1.39 13.20
CA ASP A 12 36.64 1.83 12.66
C ASP A 12 37.51 2.48 13.74
N ILE A 13 36.92 3.31 14.61
CA ILE A 13 37.62 3.91 15.76
C ILE A 13 38.16 2.83 16.70
N ILE A 14 37.36 1.79 16.99
CA ILE A 14 37.76 0.69 17.88
C ILE A 14 38.81 -0.22 17.22
N ALA A 15 38.65 -0.48 15.92
CA ALA A 15 39.51 -1.38 15.17
C ALA A 15 40.88 -0.75 14.90
N LEU A 16 40.95 0.52 14.52
CA LEU A 16 42.19 1.21 14.16
C LEU A 16 43.00 1.67 15.38
N ASN A 17 42.36 1.87 16.54
CA ASN A 17 43.06 2.27 17.75
C ASN A 17 43.92 1.12 18.32
N PRO A 18 45.25 1.28 18.45
CA PRO A 18 46.13 0.25 19.01
C PRO A 18 45.81 -0.11 20.46
N LYS A 19 45.23 0.81 21.25
CA LYS A 19 44.74 0.54 22.61
C LYS A 19 43.40 -0.21 22.63
N GLY A 20 42.74 -0.34 21.47
CA GLY A 20 41.44 -0.97 21.30
C GLY A 20 41.48 -2.49 21.17
N TYR A 21 42.65 -3.13 21.26
CA TYR A 21 42.83 -4.55 20.95
C TYR A 21 41.83 -5.50 21.65
N PRO A 22 41.52 -5.37 22.97
CA PRO A 22 40.52 -6.23 23.61
C PRO A 22 39.10 -6.04 23.06
N TYR A 23 38.74 -4.81 22.67
CA TYR A 23 37.42 -4.48 22.14
C TYR A 23 37.18 -5.00 20.72
N ARG A 24 38.25 -5.33 19.98
CA ARG A 24 38.13 -5.93 18.64
C ARG A 24 37.38 -7.26 18.67
N TYR A 25 37.59 -8.06 19.70
CA TYR A 25 36.86 -9.33 19.89
C TYR A 25 35.39 -9.11 20.26
N MET A 26 35.03 -7.94 20.77
CA MET A 26 33.65 -7.58 21.08
C MET A 26 32.92 -7.00 19.87
N ILE A 27 33.61 -6.61 18.79
CA ILE A 27 33.00 -5.99 17.60
C ILE A 27 31.82 -6.82 17.07
N PRO A 28 31.93 -8.15 16.85
CA PRO A 28 30.80 -8.94 16.36
C PRO A 28 29.59 -8.91 17.29
N ALA A 29 29.81 -8.99 18.60
CA ALA A 29 28.74 -8.91 19.59
C ALA A 29 28.10 -7.51 19.64
N MET A 30 28.90 -6.45 19.51
CA MET A 30 28.43 -5.07 19.48
C MET A 30 27.59 -4.76 18.23
N ILE A 31 27.97 -5.32 17.08
CA ILE A 31 27.18 -5.21 15.84
C ILE A 31 25.82 -5.87 16.03
N LEU A 32 25.79 -7.11 16.54
CA LEU A 32 24.54 -7.82 16.79
C LEU A 32 23.67 -7.09 17.81
N LEU A 33 24.25 -6.63 18.91
CA LEU A 33 23.56 -5.82 19.91
C LEU A 33 22.98 -4.56 19.28
N PHE A 34 23.75 -3.84 18.45
CA PHE A 34 23.27 -2.62 17.81
C PHE A 34 22.10 -2.88 16.85
N ILE A 35 22.24 -3.86 15.96
CA ILE A 35 21.23 -4.17 14.94
C ILE A 35 19.96 -4.74 15.57
N LEU A 36 20.09 -5.65 16.54
CA LEU A 36 18.94 -6.38 17.11
C LEU A 36 18.28 -5.66 18.28
N THR A 37 18.99 -4.79 19.00
CA THR A 37 18.45 -4.14 20.21
C THR A 37 18.41 -2.61 20.11
N LEU A 38 19.52 -1.96 19.75
CA LEU A 38 19.58 -0.49 19.74
C LEU A 38 18.83 0.12 18.57
N TYR A 39 18.88 -0.49 17.39
CA TYR A 39 18.18 0.00 16.21
C TYR A 39 16.65 -0.04 16.39
N PRO A 40 16.02 -1.17 16.81
CA PRO A 40 14.60 -1.18 17.12
C PRO A 40 14.23 -0.19 18.23
N MET A 41 15.03 -0.09 19.31
CA MET A 41 14.79 0.86 20.39
C MET A 41 14.80 2.32 19.90
N TYR A 42 15.79 2.68 19.08
CA TYR A 42 15.87 4.00 18.46
C TYR A 42 14.65 4.26 17.55
N TYR A 43 14.26 3.28 16.74
CA TYR A 43 13.10 3.41 15.86
C TYR A 43 11.80 3.59 16.66
N THR A 44 11.59 2.82 17.73
CA THR A 44 10.45 2.99 18.64
C THR A 44 10.46 4.37 19.29
N PHE A 45 11.62 4.82 19.78
CA PHE A 45 11.77 6.14 20.36
C PHE A 45 11.42 7.24 19.36
N ARG A 46 11.97 7.20 18.14
CA ARG A 46 11.65 8.16 17.07
C ARG A 46 10.16 8.15 16.73
N THR A 47 9.56 6.97 16.61
CA THR A 47 8.14 6.81 16.28
C THR A 47 7.23 7.40 17.36
N ALA A 48 7.68 7.45 18.63
CA ALA A 48 6.90 8.07 19.70
C ALA A 48 6.71 9.60 19.52
N PHE A 49 7.52 10.26 18.69
CA PHE A 49 7.39 11.69 18.36
C PHE A 49 6.61 11.96 17.08
N THR A 50 6.06 10.93 16.43
CA THR A 50 5.28 11.06 15.20
C THR A 50 3.83 10.66 15.42
N ASN A 51 2.95 11.01 14.48
CA ASN A 51 1.55 10.57 14.44
C ASN A 51 1.37 9.16 13.83
N TYR A 52 2.44 8.37 13.71
CA TYR A 52 2.39 7.06 13.05
C TYR A 52 1.34 6.15 13.68
N GLY A 53 0.39 5.69 12.88
CA GLY A 53 -0.74 4.89 13.35
C GLY A 53 -1.87 4.84 12.34
N THR A 54 -3.06 4.47 12.79
CA THR A 54 -4.26 4.39 11.95
C THR A 54 -4.52 5.72 11.24
N GLY A 55 -4.55 5.69 9.90
CA GLY A 55 -4.73 6.88 9.06
C GLY A 55 -3.43 7.59 8.65
N HIS A 56 -2.28 7.27 9.27
CA HIS A 56 -0.98 7.90 8.99
C HIS A 56 0.10 6.83 8.74
N LEU A 57 0.00 6.16 7.61
CA LEU A 57 0.88 5.04 7.25
C LEU A 57 1.96 5.44 6.24
N PHE A 58 1.70 6.48 5.47
CA PHE A 58 2.53 6.88 4.34
C PHE A 58 3.31 8.15 4.64
N THR A 59 4.47 8.31 4.01
CA THR A 59 5.19 9.59 4.01
C THR A 59 4.40 10.63 3.21
N ARG A 60 4.62 11.93 3.47
CA ARG A 60 3.95 13.01 2.72
C ARG A 60 4.04 12.83 1.21
N GLN A 61 5.21 12.46 0.70
CA GLN A 61 5.41 12.24 -0.74
C GLN A 61 4.59 11.06 -1.27
N GLN A 62 4.51 9.96 -0.52
CA GLN A 62 3.69 8.81 -0.91
C GLN A 62 2.19 9.14 -0.86
N SER A 63 1.74 9.87 0.17
CA SER A 63 0.35 10.35 0.25
C SER A 63 0.01 11.27 -0.92
N ILE A 64 0.92 12.18 -1.32
CA ILE A 64 0.75 13.01 -2.51
C ILE A 64 0.63 12.14 -3.77
N GLN A 65 1.53 11.19 -3.98
CA GLN A 65 1.47 10.31 -5.15
C GLN A 65 0.13 9.56 -5.22
N LYS A 66 -0.35 9.08 -4.07
CA LYS A 66 -1.65 8.43 -3.95
C LYS A 66 -2.82 9.38 -4.28
N LEU A 67 -2.77 10.62 -3.79
CA LEU A 67 -3.75 11.65 -4.15
C LEU A 67 -3.80 11.88 -5.67
N LEU A 68 -2.64 11.89 -6.32
CA LEU A 68 -2.53 12.08 -7.77
C LEU A 68 -2.95 10.85 -8.59
N SER A 69 -2.85 9.63 -8.04
CA SER A 69 -3.14 8.37 -8.75
C SER A 69 -4.53 7.80 -8.49
N ASP A 70 -5.06 7.92 -7.27
CA ASP A 70 -6.23 7.14 -6.85
C ASP A 70 -7.53 7.94 -7.00
N TYR A 71 -7.45 9.27 -7.01
CA TYR A 71 -8.63 10.14 -7.02
C TYR A 71 -8.89 10.74 -8.40
N PHE A 72 -10.10 10.53 -8.87
CA PHE A 72 -10.56 10.92 -10.19
C PHE A 72 -12.01 11.41 -10.12
N TYR A 73 -12.42 12.14 -11.14
CA TYR A 73 -13.81 12.49 -11.37
C TYR A 73 -14.18 12.30 -12.84
N ILE A 74 -15.48 12.17 -13.07
CA ILE A 74 -16.06 12.17 -14.42
C ILE A 74 -16.38 13.63 -14.75
N PRO A 75 -15.87 14.17 -15.87
CA PRO A 75 -16.21 15.53 -16.31
C PRO A 75 -17.70 15.66 -16.64
N GLU A 76 -18.25 16.87 -16.71
CA GLU A 76 -19.69 17.11 -16.96
C GLU A 76 -20.16 16.55 -18.32
N SER A 77 -19.28 16.54 -19.32
CA SER A 77 -19.52 15.96 -20.64
C SER A 77 -18.41 14.96 -20.94
N PRO A 78 -18.48 13.73 -20.41
CA PRO A 78 -17.48 12.71 -20.68
C PRO A 78 -17.70 12.12 -22.07
N GLU A 79 -16.61 11.92 -22.81
CA GLU A 79 -16.65 11.08 -24.01
C GLU A 79 -16.82 9.62 -23.56
N GLU A 80 -17.89 8.97 -24.04
CA GLU A 80 -18.20 7.59 -23.74
C GLU A 80 -17.75 6.66 -24.85
N PHE A 81 -17.22 5.49 -24.46
CA PHE A 81 -16.80 4.45 -25.38
C PHE A 81 -17.55 3.15 -25.10
N GLU A 82 -18.26 2.64 -26.10
CA GLU A 82 -18.70 1.25 -26.09
C GLU A 82 -17.49 0.36 -26.29
N PHE A 83 -17.49 -0.83 -25.69
CA PHE A 83 -16.31 -1.69 -25.79
C PHE A 83 -16.64 -3.14 -26.11
N SER A 84 -15.67 -3.78 -26.72
CA SER A 84 -15.67 -5.20 -27.05
C SER A 84 -14.33 -5.81 -26.68
N ILE A 85 -14.35 -6.98 -26.06
CA ILE A 85 -13.18 -7.74 -25.67
C ILE A 85 -12.92 -8.82 -26.71
N PHE A 86 -11.69 -8.84 -27.21
CA PHE A 86 -11.17 -9.87 -28.09
C PHE A 86 -10.09 -10.64 -27.36
N ILE A 87 -10.22 -11.96 -27.24
CA ILE A 87 -9.26 -12.79 -26.50
C ILE A 87 -8.51 -13.74 -27.41
N GLU A 88 -7.30 -14.10 -27.01
CA GLU A 88 -6.59 -15.23 -27.59
C GLU A 88 -7.09 -16.53 -26.96
N LEU A 89 -7.27 -17.57 -27.77
CA LEU A 89 -7.59 -18.92 -27.30
C LEU A 89 -6.34 -19.80 -27.35
N ASP A 90 -6.10 -20.52 -26.27
CA ASP A 90 -5.13 -21.62 -26.24
C ASP A 90 -5.89 -22.95 -26.12
N ASN A 91 -5.78 -23.81 -27.13
CA ASN A 91 -6.49 -25.10 -27.19
C ASN A 91 -7.99 -24.99 -26.88
N TYR A 92 -8.67 -24.01 -27.49
CA TYR A 92 -10.10 -23.68 -27.29
C TYR A 92 -10.46 -23.10 -25.92
N ASN A 93 -9.49 -22.89 -25.03
CA ASN A 93 -9.73 -22.26 -23.74
C ASN A 93 -9.41 -20.76 -23.79
N PRO A 94 -10.27 -19.91 -23.18
CA PRO A 94 -10.03 -18.49 -23.09
C PRO A 94 -8.81 -18.18 -22.21
N THR A 95 -7.93 -17.29 -22.68
CA THR A 95 -6.74 -16.86 -21.95
C THR A 95 -6.92 -15.47 -21.33
N ASP A 96 -5.93 -15.02 -20.55
CA ASP A 96 -5.85 -13.67 -20.01
C ASP A 96 -5.25 -12.66 -21.01
N ARG A 97 -4.92 -13.09 -22.24
CA ARG A 97 -4.42 -12.23 -23.32
C ARG A 97 -5.59 -11.71 -24.14
N PHE A 98 -5.77 -10.41 -24.11
CA PHE A 98 -6.88 -9.76 -24.80
C PHE A 98 -6.52 -8.38 -25.35
N ILE A 99 -7.32 -7.95 -26.31
CA ILE A 99 -7.37 -6.60 -26.86
C ILE A 99 -8.78 -6.07 -26.61
N THR A 100 -8.86 -4.82 -26.16
CA THR A 100 -10.12 -4.09 -26.01
C THR A 100 -10.30 -3.20 -27.22
N LEU A 101 -11.39 -3.37 -27.96
CA LEU A 101 -11.82 -2.37 -28.94
C LEU A 101 -12.79 -1.42 -28.24
N LEU A 102 -12.59 -0.13 -28.45
CA LEU A 102 -13.38 0.96 -27.89
C LEU A 102 -13.93 1.79 -29.05
N THR A 103 -15.24 1.96 -29.12
CA THR A 103 -15.92 2.77 -30.13
C THR A 103 -16.48 4.02 -29.45
N SER A 104 -16.03 5.20 -29.87
CA SER A 104 -16.55 6.47 -29.34
C SER A 104 -18.02 6.63 -29.71
N ARG A 105 -18.84 7.05 -28.74
CA ARG A 105 -20.26 7.34 -28.95
C ARG A 105 -20.50 8.68 -29.64
N ASP A 106 -19.51 9.56 -29.64
CA ASP A 106 -19.65 10.93 -30.13
C ASP A 106 -19.44 11.02 -31.64
N ASP A 107 -18.36 10.41 -32.15
CA ASP A 107 -17.96 10.47 -33.57
C ASP A 107 -17.89 9.10 -34.27
N GLY A 108 -18.03 8.00 -33.52
CA GLY A 108 -17.93 6.63 -34.06
C GLY A 108 -16.50 6.17 -34.33
N SER A 109 -15.49 6.93 -33.92
CA SER A 109 -14.09 6.53 -34.05
C SER A 109 -13.79 5.26 -33.27
N LEU A 110 -12.92 4.41 -33.83
CA LEU A 110 -12.58 3.11 -33.27
C LEU A 110 -11.15 3.13 -32.75
N PHE A 111 -10.96 2.65 -31.53
CA PHE A 111 -9.67 2.53 -30.88
C PHE A 111 -9.41 1.09 -30.42
N ALA A 112 -8.16 0.67 -30.44
CA ALA A 112 -7.70 -0.57 -29.88
C ALA A 112 -6.77 -0.31 -28.69
N ALA A 113 -7.00 -1.00 -27.58
CA ALA A 113 -6.12 -0.98 -26.42
C ALA A 113 -5.65 -2.41 -26.10
N PRO A 114 -4.33 -2.65 -25.96
CA PRO A 114 -3.85 -3.93 -25.51
C PRO A 114 -4.23 -4.14 -24.04
N ARG A 115 -4.09 -5.38 -23.56
CA ARG A 115 -4.21 -5.67 -22.13
C ARG A 115 -3.38 -4.67 -21.29
N PRO A 116 -4.00 -4.02 -20.28
CA PRO A 116 -3.31 -3.12 -19.36
C PRO A 116 -2.09 -3.76 -18.69
N GLN A 117 -1.01 -3.01 -18.56
CA GLN A 117 0.17 -3.42 -17.80
C GLN A 117 0.04 -2.97 -16.34
N ALA A 118 0.28 -3.88 -15.40
CA ALA A 118 0.21 -3.56 -13.97
C ALA A 118 1.38 -2.68 -13.53
N ILE A 119 1.08 -1.50 -13.00
CA ILE A 119 2.06 -0.53 -12.49
C ILE A 119 2.31 -0.73 -11.00
N SER A 120 1.24 -0.98 -10.23
CA SER A 120 1.33 -1.20 -8.79
C SER A 120 0.46 -2.36 -8.33
N ARG A 121 0.88 -3.00 -7.24
CA ARG A 121 0.19 -4.10 -6.58
C ARG A 121 0.14 -3.88 -5.08
N ASP A 122 -0.91 -4.40 -4.44
CA ASP A 122 -1.01 -4.43 -2.98
C ASP A 122 -0.14 -5.53 -2.37
N ALA A 123 -0.10 -5.61 -1.04
CA ALA A 123 0.66 -6.64 -0.31
C ALA A 123 0.17 -8.08 -0.57
N ALA A 124 -1.06 -8.25 -1.06
CA ALA A 124 -1.63 -9.54 -1.43
C ALA A 124 -1.38 -9.89 -2.92
N GLY A 125 -0.76 -9.00 -3.69
CA GLY A 125 -0.45 -9.18 -5.10
C GLY A 125 -1.55 -8.72 -6.06
N ASN A 126 -2.66 -8.17 -5.57
CA ASN A 126 -3.73 -7.64 -6.41
C ASN A 126 -3.28 -6.37 -7.12
N ILE A 127 -3.70 -6.19 -8.37
CA ILE A 127 -3.39 -4.99 -9.17
C ILE A 127 -4.15 -3.80 -8.57
N THR A 128 -3.41 -2.77 -8.16
CA THR A 128 -3.99 -1.51 -7.66
C THR A 128 -4.05 -0.43 -8.75
N LEU A 129 -3.17 -0.51 -9.74
CA LEU A 129 -3.18 0.34 -10.93
C LEU A 129 -2.64 -0.44 -12.12
N ALA A 130 -3.34 -0.39 -13.25
CA ALA A 130 -2.84 -0.84 -14.54
C ALA A 130 -3.07 0.22 -15.61
N THR A 131 -2.19 0.27 -16.62
CA THR A 131 -2.26 1.29 -17.66
C THR A 131 -2.11 0.68 -19.05
N ALA A 132 -2.83 1.20 -20.03
CA ALA A 132 -2.61 0.91 -21.45
C ALA A 132 -2.89 2.14 -22.31
N LYS A 133 -2.23 2.23 -23.46
CA LYS A 133 -2.51 3.28 -24.45
C LYS A 133 -3.55 2.80 -25.45
N MET A 134 -4.44 3.70 -25.84
CA MET A 134 -5.37 3.49 -26.95
C MET A 134 -4.70 3.89 -28.25
N PHE A 135 -4.91 3.10 -29.29
CA PHE A 135 -4.42 3.33 -30.64
C PHE A 135 -5.61 3.45 -31.57
N GLU A 136 -5.68 4.53 -32.33
CA GLU A 136 -6.73 4.73 -33.32
C GLU A 136 -6.64 3.67 -34.42
N VAL A 137 -7.79 3.11 -34.80
CA VAL A 137 -7.91 2.14 -35.89
C VAL A 137 -8.25 2.90 -37.16
N SER A 138 -7.33 2.91 -38.11
CA SER A 138 -7.54 3.53 -39.42
C SER A 138 -7.99 2.47 -40.43
N GLY A 139 -9.26 2.57 -40.86
CA GLY A 139 -9.87 1.56 -41.74
C GLY A 139 -10.08 0.24 -41.00
N ASP A 140 -9.24 -0.75 -41.30
CA ASP A 140 -9.27 -2.09 -40.67
C ASP A 140 -7.92 -2.48 -40.06
N SER A 141 -6.99 -1.55 -39.88
CA SER A 141 -5.70 -1.85 -39.27
C SER A 141 -5.29 -0.83 -38.21
N PHE A 142 -4.48 -1.31 -37.28
CA PHE A 142 -3.83 -0.50 -36.25
C PHE A 142 -2.48 -1.11 -35.88
N SER A 143 -1.58 -0.30 -35.32
CA SER A 143 -0.24 -0.75 -34.95
C SER A 143 -0.01 -0.53 -33.46
N ILE A 144 0.44 -1.57 -32.76
CA ILE A 144 0.88 -1.49 -31.37
C ILE A 144 2.38 -1.78 -31.35
N GLY A 145 3.19 -0.74 -31.13
CA GLY A 145 4.64 -0.85 -31.21
C GLY A 145 5.09 -1.18 -32.64
N SER A 146 5.76 -2.32 -32.83
CA SER A 146 6.23 -2.79 -34.14
C SER A 146 5.32 -3.84 -34.80
N VAL A 147 4.20 -4.20 -34.15
CA VAL A 147 3.27 -5.23 -34.65
C VAL A 147 2.04 -4.55 -35.21
N ASN A 148 1.68 -4.89 -36.46
CA ASN A 148 0.41 -4.46 -37.04
C ASN A 148 -0.66 -5.52 -36.79
N TYR A 149 -1.86 -5.02 -36.60
CA TYR A 149 -3.06 -5.79 -36.36
C TYR A 149 -4.08 -5.43 -37.43
N THR A 150 -4.77 -6.43 -37.97
CA THR A 150 -5.82 -6.28 -38.97
C THR A 150 -7.13 -6.87 -38.45
N LEU A 151 -8.20 -6.10 -38.57
CA LEU A 151 -9.56 -6.48 -38.22
C LEU A 151 -10.14 -7.40 -39.31
N SER A 152 -10.78 -8.49 -38.90
CA SER A 152 -11.53 -9.38 -39.78
C SER A 152 -13.02 -9.12 -39.59
N ARG A 153 -13.70 -8.62 -40.62
CA ARG A 153 -15.14 -8.36 -40.59
C ARG A 153 -15.95 -9.49 -41.23
N SER A 154 -17.17 -9.65 -40.73
CA SER A 154 -18.24 -10.44 -41.33
C SER A 154 -18.81 -9.72 -42.56
N PRO A 155 -19.52 -10.41 -43.49
CA PRO A 155 -20.30 -9.74 -44.54
C PRO A 155 -21.31 -8.70 -44.01
N ASP A 156 -21.77 -8.86 -42.77
CA ASP A 156 -22.67 -7.91 -42.07
C ASP A 156 -21.92 -6.79 -41.32
N ASP A 157 -20.67 -6.51 -41.70
CA ASP A 157 -19.78 -5.49 -41.15
C ASP A 157 -19.41 -5.64 -39.65
N ARG A 158 -19.70 -6.80 -39.05
CA ARG A 158 -19.32 -7.10 -37.66
C ARG A 158 -17.86 -7.54 -37.55
N ILE A 159 -17.11 -6.98 -36.61
CA ILE A 159 -15.73 -7.39 -36.35
C ILE A 159 -15.73 -8.75 -35.61
N LEU A 160 -15.17 -9.79 -36.24
CA LEU A 160 -15.15 -11.16 -35.71
C LEU A 160 -13.83 -11.52 -35.05
N ALA A 161 -12.71 -10.97 -35.54
CA ALA A 161 -11.39 -11.28 -35.03
C ALA A 161 -10.39 -10.15 -35.34
N ILE A 162 -9.30 -10.14 -34.58
CA ILE A 162 -8.12 -9.30 -34.80
C ILE A 162 -6.94 -10.24 -35.06
N ARG A 163 -6.21 -10.04 -36.15
CA ARG A 163 -5.02 -10.83 -36.49
C ARG A 163 -3.78 -9.96 -36.43
N ALA A 164 -2.76 -10.43 -35.76
CA ALA A 164 -1.45 -9.80 -35.73
C ALA A 164 -0.57 -10.33 -36.87
N ASP A 165 0.32 -9.49 -37.40
CA ASP A 165 1.36 -9.92 -38.35
C ASP A 165 2.32 -10.96 -37.73
N SER A 166 2.43 -10.99 -36.41
CA SER A 166 3.18 -12.00 -35.63
C SER A 166 2.53 -13.39 -35.66
N GLY A 167 1.30 -13.53 -36.19
CA GLY A 167 0.54 -14.78 -36.25
C GLY A 167 -0.49 -14.96 -35.14
N GLU A 168 -0.54 -14.06 -34.16
CA GLU A 168 -1.50 -14.09 -33.06
C GLU A 168 -2.92 -13.77 -33.56
N ARG A 169 -3.94 -14.43 -32.99
CA ARG A 169 -5.34 -14.23 -33.37
C ARG A 169 -6.20 -14.05 -32.13
N PHE A 170 -6.85 -12.90 -32.04
CA PHE A 170 -7.83 -12.59 -31.00
C PHE A 170 -9.23 -12.70 -31.58
N ILE A 171 -10.12 -13.45 -30.92
CA ILE A 171 -11.50 -13.65 -31.35
C ILE A 171 -12.45 -12.77 -30.55
N TYR A 172 -13.53 -12.30 -31.17
CA TYR A 172 -14.58 -11.57 -30.49
C TYR A 172 -15.19 -12.44 -29.38
N PHE A 173 -15.15 -11.95 -28.15
CA PHE A 173 -15.47 -12.75 -26.96
C PHE A 173 -16.60 -12.17 -26.13
N TYR A 174 -16.56 -10.88 -25.83
CA TYR A 174 -17.54 -10.26 -24.95
C TYR A 174 -17.79 -8.79 -25.29
N SER A 175 -19.05 -8.39 -25.35
CA SER A 175 -19.46 -6.99 -25.39
C SER A 175 -20.72 -6.81 -24.54
N PRO A 176 -20.78 -5.80 -23.65
CA PRO A 176 -21.98 -5.51 -22.88
C PRO A 176 -23.21 -5.18 -23.74
N GLN A 177 -23.00 -4.64 -24.95
CA GLN A 177 -24.04 -4.26 -25.89
C GLN A 177 -24.58 -5.47 -26.67
N ASP A 178 -23.83 -6.57 -26.72
CA ASP A 178 -24.18 -7.76 -27.49
C ASP A 178 -24.68 -8.90 -26.61
N SER A 179 -26.00 -9.10 -26.63
CA SER A 179 -26.66 -10.17 -25.89
C SER A 179 -26.19 -11.59 -26.26
N SER A 180 -25.63 -11.81 -27.45
CA SER A 180 -25.12 -13.12 -27.87
C SER A 180 -23.86 -13.54 -27.10
N THR A 181 -23.12 -12.58 -26.53
CA THR A 181 -21.89 -12.83 -25.78
C THR A 181 -22.11 -13.10 -24.29
N ARG A 182 -23.36 -13.07 -23.81
CA ARG A 182 -23.72 -13.33 -22.40
C ARG A 182 -23.17 -14.65 -21.83
N PRO A 183 -23.08 -15.77 -22.58
CA PRO A 183 -22.47 -16.99 -22.05
C PRO A 183 -21.02 -16.82 -21.58
N ASN A 184 -20.29 -15.84 -22.13
CA ASN A 184 -18.90 -15.54 -21.79
C ASN A 184 -18.75 -14.55 -20.63
N ALA A 185 -19.86 -13.98 -20.15
CA ALA A 185 -19.86 -12.97 -19.10
C ALA A 185 -19.20 -13.41 -17.79
N PRO A 186 -19.39 -14.66 -17.28
CA PRO A 186 -18.74 -15.09 -16.04
C PRO A 186 -17.21 -15.00 -16.11
N PHE A 187 -16.61 -15.48 -17.21
CA PHE A 187 -15.16 -15.40 -17.43
C PHE A 187 -14.69 -13.95 -17.57
N TYR A 188 -15.43 -13.12 -18.31
CA TYR A 188 -15.14 -11.70 -18.39
C TYR A 188 -15.12 -11.04 -17.01
N PHE A 189 -16.11 -11.31 -16.16
CA PHE A 189 -16.19 -10.70 -14.84
C PHE A 189 -15.07 -11.15 -13.90
N SER A 190 -14.69 -12.43 -13.90
CA SER A 190 -13.65 -12.96 -13.01
C SER A 190 -12.23 -12.69 -13.52
N GLU A 191 -11.92 -13.08 -14.75
CA GLU A 191 -10.53 -13.14 -15.25
C GLU A 191 -10.09 -11.84 -15.95
N ILE A 192 -11.01 -11.11 -16.57
CA ILE A 192 -10.68 -9.93 -17.36
C ILE A 192 -10.98 -8.65 -16.58
N ARG A 193 -12.26 -8.40 -16.25
CA ARG A 193 -12.67 -7.20 -15.54
C ARG A 193 -12.17 -7.18 -14.11
N GLY A 194 -12.37 -8.27 -13.36
CA GLY A 194 -12.01 -8.34 -11.94
C GLY A 194 -10.52 -8.12 -11.68
N ILE A 195 -9.67 -8.64 -12.56
CA ILE A 195 -8.20 -8.60 -12.42
C ILE A 195 -7.61 -7.40 -13.15
N TRP A 196 -7.92 -7.23 -14.44
CA TRP A 196 -7.21 -6.28 -15.31
C TRP A 196 -7.94 -4.96 -15.50
N LEU A 197 -9.25 -4.96 -15.79
CA LEU A 197 -9.95 -3.72 -16.17
C LEU A 197 -10.48 -2.89 -14.99
N ARG A 198 -10.71 -3.50 -13.81
CA ARG A 198 -11.29 -2.79 -12.65
C ARG A 198 -10.50 -1.55 -12.25
N ASN A 199 -9.17 -1.66 -12.28
CA ASN A 199 -8.23 -0.61 -11.92
C ASN A 199 -7.38 -0.17 -13.13
N ALA A 200 -7.88 -0.39 -14.35
CA ALA A 200 -7.20 0.01 -15.57
C ALA A 200 -7.47 1.46 -15.93
N GLU A 201 -6.41 2.13 -16.37
CA GLU A 201 -6.45 3.43 -17.00
C GLU A 201 -6.00 3.28 -18.46
N PHE A 202 -6.93 3.51 -19.37
CA PHE A 202 -6.58 3.71 -20.76
C PHE A 202 -6.19 5.17 -20.98
N THR A 203 -5.28 5.45 -21.90
CA THR A 203 -4.90 6.82 -22.28
C THR A 203 -5.23 7.01 -23.75
N ASN A 204 -6.06 8.01 -24.07
CA ASN A 204 -6.40 8.36 -25.45
C ASN A 204 -5.24 9.13 -26.13
N SER A 205 -5.40 9.46 -27.42
CA SER A 205 -4.41 10.22 -28.22
C SER A 205 -4.14 11.63 -27.67
N GLU A 206 -5.13 12.23 -27.00
CA GLU A 206 -5.04 13.56 -26.37
C GLU A 206 -4.38 13.53 -24.98
N GLY A 207 -4.18 12.35 -24.40
CA GLY A 207 -3.64 12.17 -23.05
C GLY A 207 -4.69 12.11 -21.93
N ASN A 208 -5.99 12.15 -22.27
CA ASN A 208 -7.09 11.97 -21.33
C ASN A 208 -7.14 10.51 -20.87
N GLN A 209 -7.54 10.30 -19.61
CA GLN A 209 -7.63 8.97 -19.03
C GLN A 209 -9.02 8.40 -19.25
N VAL A 210 -9.11 7.16 -19.72
CA VAL A 210 -10.37 6.48 -20.02
C VAL A 210 -10.50 5.26 -19.09
N ARG A 211 -11.61 5.16 -18.36
CA ARG A 211 -11.84 4.13 -17.33
C ARG A 211 -13.24 3.53 -17.46
N LEU A 212 -13.45 2.34 -16.88
CA LEU A 212 -14.79 1.74 -16.83
C LEU A 212 -15.77 2.67 -16.12
N PHE A 213 -16.90 2.95 -16.76
CA PHE A 213 -17.82 3.99 -16.33
C PHE A 213 -18.87 3.47 -15.34
N PRO A 214 -18.87 3.92 -14.07
CA PRO A 214 -19.83 3.42 -13.08
C PRO A 214 -21.28 3.81 -13.39
N ASN A 215 -21.52 4.97 -13.99
CA ASN A 215 -22.90 5.46 -14.25
C ASN A 215 -23.61 4.62 -15.32
N SER A 216 -22.85 4.00 -16.23
CA SER A 216 -23.40 3.03 -17.20
C SER A 216 -23.45 1.60 -16.63
N LEU A 217 -23.31 1.42 -15.31
CA LEU A 217 -23.16 0.13 -14.65
C LEU A 217 -21.98 -0.68 -15.20
N TYR A 218 -20.89 0.03 -15.55
CA TYR A 218 -19.66 -0.54 -16.11
C TYR A 218 -19.85 -1.22 -17.47
N THR A 219 -20.84 -0.78 -18.26
CA THR A 219 -21.10 -1.29 -19.62
C THR A 219 -20.39 -0.46 -20.70
N THR A 220 -19.87 0.70 -20.36
CA THR A 220 -19.06 1.56 -21.22
C THR A 220 -17.80 2.01 -20.48
N PHE A 221 -16.84 2.52 -21.24
CA PHE A 221 -15.75 3.34 -20.71
C PHE A 221 -16.11 4.81 -20.86
N ALA A 222 -15.51 5.66 -20.04
CA ALA A 222 -15.67 7.11 -20.14
C ALA A 222 -14.35 7.81 -19.84
N THR A 223 -14.16 9.00 -20.41
CA THR A 223 -13.07 9.89 -20.01
C THR A 223 -13.21 10.29 -18.55
N THR A 224 -12.09 10.36 -17.86
CA THR A 224 -11.95 10.72 -16.45
C THR A 224 -10.75 11.64 -16.29
N GLU A 225 -10.84 12.53 -15.32
CA GLU A 225 -9.76 13.45 -15.00
C GLU A 225 -9.27 13.21 -13.57
N ARG A 226 -7.99 13.52 -13.35
CA ARG A 226 -7.39 13.49 -12.01
C ARG A 226 -8.07 14.55 -11.14
N LYS A 227 -8.59 14.13 -9.98
CA LYS A 227 -9.22 15.07 -9.04
C LYS A 227 -8.19 16.04 -8.45
N TYR A 228 -6.99 15.56 -8.16
CA TYR A 228 -5.93 16.35 -7.57
C TYR A 228 -4.75 16.51 -8.52
N ALA A 229 -4.09 17.67 -8.46
CA ALA A 229 -2.86 17.95 -9.18
C ALA A 229 -1.91 18.82 -8.36
N LEU A 230 -0.68 18.95 -8.85
CA LEU A 230 0.33 19.80 -8.25
C LEU A 230 0.37 21.15 -8.96
N ARG A 231 0.50 22.22 -8.20
CA ARG A 231 0.88 23.55 -8.72
C ARG A 231 1.92 24.18 -7.80
N ALA A 232 2.73 25.07 -8.35
CA ALA A 232 3.65 25.88 -7.57
C ALA A 232 2.91 27.14 -7.10
N GLU A 233 2.87 27.36 -5.79
CA GLU A 233 2.38 28.60 -5.19
C GLU A 233 3.54 29.35 -4.54
N THR A 234 3.51 30.68 -4.60
CA THR A 234 4.50 31.52 -3.94
C THR A 234 3.96 31.92 -2.58
N THR A 235 4.47 31.29 -1.53
CA THR A 235 4.12 31.62 -0.14
C THR A 235 5.20 32.55 0.42
N PHE A 236 4.78 33.58 1.17
CA PHE A 236 5.71 34.49 1.85
C PHE A 236 5.95 33.98 3.28
N SER A 237 7.04 33.24 3.48
CA SER A 237 7.46 32.77 4.81
C SER A 237 8.65 33.59 5.30
N ALA A 238 8.51 34.18 6.49
CA ALA A 238 9.54 35.04 7.12
C ALA A 238 10.07 36.17 6.21
N GLY A 239 9.20 36.79 5.41
CA GLY A 239 9.55 37.91 4.53
C GLY A 239 10.28 37.52 3.24
N ARG A 240 10.42 36.22 2.95
CA ARG A 240 10.97 35.72 1.68
C ARG A 240 9.89 35.00 0.88
N ALA A 241 9.87 35.25 -0.43
CA ALA A 241 9.06 34.48 -1.36
C ALA A 241 9.66 33.07 -1.49
N VAL A 242 8.90 32.06 -1.10
CA VAL A 242 9.26 30.65 -1.22
C VAL A 242 8.27 30.00 -2.18
N GLN A 243 8.77 29.35 -3.22
CA GLN A 243 7.91 28.51 -4.07
C GLN A 243 7.67 27.18 -3.36
N GLU A 244 6.41 26.90 -3.11
CA GLU A 244 5.95 25.68 -2.47
C GLU A 244 5.09 24.88 -3.45
N THR A 245 5.35 23.58 -3.55
CA THR A 245 4.52 22.68 -4.35
C THR A 245 3.33 22.26 -3.50
N VAL A 246 2.15 22.73 -3.90
CA VAL A 246 0.88 22.45 -3.21
C VAL A 246 0.00 21.52 -4.04
N VAL A 247 -0.80 20.72 -3.36
CA VAL A 247 -1.83 19.89 -3.99
C VAL A 247 -3.11 20.71 -4.09
N TYR A 248 -3.76 20.75 -5.25
CA TYR A 248 -5.03 21.44 -5.43
C TYR A 248 -6.06 20.52 -6.09
N ASN A 249 -7.33 20.75 -5.79
CA ASN A 249 -8.46 20.09 -6.42
C ASN A 249 -8.74 20.77 -7.77
N ARG A 250 -8.72 19.99 -8.86
CA ARG A 250 -8.93 20.50 -10.23
C ARG A 250 -10.35 20.97 -10.48
N GLN A 251 -11.35 20.38 -9.82
CA GLN A 251 -12.75 20.76 -10.01
C GLN A 251 -13.08 22.08 -9.31
N SER A 252 -12.64 22.24 -8.05
CA SER A 252 -12.92 23.44 -7.27
C SER A 252 -11.90 24.56 -7.48
N GLY A 253 -10.72 24.23 -8.01
CA GLY A 253 -9.56 25.12 -8.15
C GLY A 253 -8.87 25.47 -6.82
N ARG A 254 -9.35 24.92 -5.69
CA ARG A 254 -8.87 25.22 -4.33
C ARG A 254 -7.68 24.33 -3.96
N THR A 255 -6.73 24.91 -3.24
CA THR A 255 -5.59 24.20 -2.64
C THR A 255 -6.05 23.38 -1.44
N LEU A 256 -5.52 22.17 -1.29
CA LEU A 256 -5.78 21.33 -0.13
C LEU A 256 -5.07 21.92 1.09
N LEU A 257 -5.76 21.93 2.22
CA LEU A 257 -5.17 22.39 3.48
C LEU A 257 -4.37 21.25 4.10
N GLU A 258 -3.18 21.54 4.59
CA GLU A 258 -2.32 20.58 5.29
C GLU A 258 -2.24 20.95 6.76
N GLU A 259 -2.87 20.16 7.64
CA GLU A 259 -2.84 20.39 9.09
C GLU A 259 -2.72 19.07 9.86
N GLY A 260 -1.88 19.03 10.88
CA GLY A 260 -1.77 17.88 11.78
C GLY A 260 -1.32 16.55 11.12
N GLY A 261 -0.75 16.62 9.92
CA GLY A 261 -0.41 15.42 9.13
C GLY A 261 -1.56 14.90 8.26
N PHE A 262 -2.57 15.71 7.99
CA PHE A 262 -3.66 15.37 7.07
C PHE A 262 -3.75 16.37 5.92
N PHE A 263 -4.19 15.87 4.76
CA PHE A 263 -4.71 16.67 3.66
C PHE A 263 -6.22 16.82 3.80
N TYR A 264 -6.71 18.05 3.80
CA TYR A 264 -8.12 18.40 3.81
C TYR A 264 -8.53 19.01 2.47
N ASP A 265 -9.67 18.58 1.96
CA ASP A 265 -10.36 19.21 0.82
C ASP A 265 -11.66 19.83 1.32
N ILE A 266 -12.17 20.81 0.58
CA ILE A 266 -13.33 21.61 0.98
C ILE A 266 -14.47 21.29 0.01
N ASP A 267 -15.60 20.86 0.55
CA ASP A 267 -16.80 20.58 -0.24
C ASP A 267 -17.43 21.87 -0.83
N ALA A 268 -18.46 21.70 -1.66
CA ALA A 268 -19.18 22.83 -2.25
C ALA A 268 -19.87 23.73 -1.21
N ASN A 269 -20.15 23.20 0.00
CA ASN A 269 -20.79 23.91 1.10
C ASN A 269 -19.78 24.63 2.01
N GLY A 270 -18.48 24.45 1.81
CA GLY A 270 -17.42 25.02 2.63
C GLY A 270 -16.98 24.15 3.81
N ASN A 271 -17.43 22.90 3.91
CA ASN A 271 -17.00 21.98 4.96
C ASN A 271 -15.69 21.29 4.59
N GLU A 272 -14.77 21.24 5.55
CA GLU A 272 -13.50 20.52 5.42
C GLU A 272 -13.70 19.02 5.70
N PHE A 273 -13.12 18.17 4.84
CA PHE A 273 -13.08 16.74 5.05
C PHE A 273 -11.67 16.18 4.80
N ILE A 274 -11.30 15.14 5.55
CA ILE A 274 -10.00 14.49 5.46
C ILE A 274 -9.96 13.65 4.18
N VAL A 275 -8.92 13.87 3.36
CA VAL A 275 -8.70 13.11 2.14
C VAL A 275 -7.67 12.00 2.34
N GLU A 276 -6.51 12.34 2.89
CA GLU A 276 -5.40 11.40 3.10
C GLU A 276 -4.53 11.87 4.26
N GLY A 277 -4.06 10.94 5.10
CA GLY A 277 -3.11 11.22 6.17
C GLY A 277 -1.68 10.87 5.77
N TYR A 278 -0.72 11.55 6.39
CA TYR A 278 0.70 11.30 6.24
C TYR A 278 1.44 11.39 7.58
N ILE A 279 2.55 10.68 7.65
CA ILE A 279 3.42 10.67 8.83
C ILE A 279 4.04 12.06 8.97
N SER A 280 3.76 12.70 10.10
CA SER A 280 4.26 14.00 10.49
C SER A 280 4.82 13.96 11.92
N ASP A 281 5.74 14.87 12.22
CA ASP A 281 6.30 15.02 13.55
C ASP A 281 5.30 15.81 14.43
N VAL A 282 4.90 15.20 15.55
CA VAL A 282 3.97 15.80 16.53
C VAL A 282 4.67 16.23 17.82
N GLY A 283 6.00 16.09 17.87
CA GLY A 283 6.81 16.43 19.05
C GLY A 283 6.37 15.63 20.28
N PHE A 284 6.15 16.32 21.39
CA PHE A 284 5.79 15.68 22.67
C PHE A 284 4.29 15.41 22.84
N TRP A 285 3.47 15.67 21.82
CA TRP A 285 2.02 15.60 21.93
C TRP A 285 1.51 14.23 22.41
N ASN A 286 2.10 13.14 21.92
CA ASN A 286 1.75 11.77 22.33
C ASN A 286 1.96 11.53 23.84
N PHE A 287 3.01 12.11 24.43
CA PHE A 287 3.29 11.98 25.86
C PHE A 287 2.35 12.81 26.72
N VAL A 288 2.07 14.04 26.28
CA VAL A 288 1.18 14.97 26.99
C VAL A 288 -0.27 14.45 26.96
N ARG A 289 -0.69 13.85 25.85
CA ARG A 289 -2.03 13.27 25.67
C ARG A 289 -2.39 12.26 26.77
N MET A 290 -1.44 11.45 27.22
CA MET A 290 -1.64 10.47 28.30
C MET A 290 -2.10 11.11 29.62
N PHE A 291 -1.70 12.35 29.88
CA PHE A 291 -2.06 13.08 31.11
C PHE A 291 -3.28 13.98 30.93
N GLN A 292 -3.55 14.42 29.70
CA GLN A 292 -4.65 15.34 29.40
C GLN A 292 -5.97 14.62 29.11
N ASP A 293 -5.95 13.47 28.43
CA ASP A 293 -7.17 12.76 28.02
C ASP A 293 -7.77 11.97 29.19
N PRO A 294 -8.96 12.35 29.71
CA PRO A 294 -9.59 11.66 30.83
C PRO A 294 -9.91 10.19 30.53
N LYS A 295 -10.12 9.83 29.26
CA LYS A 295 -10.43 8.46 28.84
C LYS A 295 -9.21 7.54 28.96
N ILE A 296 -8.01 8.08 28.80
CA ILE A 296 -6.75 7.31 28.82
C ILE A 296 -6.15 7.29 30.22
N ARG A 297 -6.15 8.45 30.90
CA ARG A 297 -5.44 8.65 32.17
C ARG A 297 -5.87 7.69 33.28
N GLY A 298 -7.16 7.50 33.47
CA GLY A 298 -7.71 6.66 34.55
C GLY A 298 -7.24 5.20 34.44
N PRO A 299 -7.55 4.51 33.33
CA PRO A 299 -7.09 3.14 33.08
C PRO A 299 -5.58 3.00 33.10
N PHE A 300 -4.84 3.98 32.57
CA PHE A 300 -3.38 3.95 32.53
C PHE A 300 -2.76 3.79 33.92
N PHE A 301 -3.10 4.66 34.87
CA PHE A 301 -2.50 4.61 36.21
C PHE A 301 -2.94 3.40 37.03
N GLN A 302 -4.17 2.93 36.83
CA GLN A 302 -4.66 1.71 37.45
C GLN A 302 -3.85 0.49 36.99
N VAL A 303 -3.69 0.33 35.67
CA VAL A 303 -2.90 -0.76 35.09
C VAL A 303 -1.44 -0.64 35.51
N PHE A 304 -0.86 0.57 35.43
CA PHE A 304 0.52 0.83 35.85
C PHE A 304 0.76 0.40 37.31
N GLY A 305 -0.10 0.82 38.24
CA GLY A 305 0.00 0.44 39.65
C GLY A 305 -0.12 -1.07 39.86
N TRP A 306 -1.06 -1.71 39.15
CA TRP A 306 -1.20 -3.16 39.19
C TRP A 306 0.03 -3.89 38.63
N THR A 307 0.60 -3.44 37.51
CA THR A 307 1.79 -4.04 36.90
C THR A 307 2.98 -4.01 37.86
N PHE A 308 3.23 -2.88 38.53
CA PHE A 308 4.30 -2.78 39.53
C PHE A 308 4.05 -3.65 40.76
N THR A 309 2.81 -3.66 41.26
CA THR A 309 2.42 -4.50 42.40
C THR A 309 2.60 -5.97 42.08
N TRP A 310 2.10 -6.40 40.91
CA TRP A 310 2.22 -7.77 40.42
C TRP A 310 3.67 -8.19 40.23
N ALA A 311 4.48 -7.37 39.56
CA ALA A 311 5.90 -7.66 39.35
C ALA A 311 6.66 -7.76 40.69
N GLY A 312 6.41 -6.80 41.60
CA GLY A 312 7.02 -6.78 42.93
C GLY A 312 6.65 -8.01 43.77
N LEU A 313 5.35 -8.34 43.84
CA LEU A 313 4.88 -9.53 44.55
C LEU A 313 5.42 -10.81 43.91
N SER A 314 5.43 -10.90 42.58
CA SER A 314 5.94 -12.07 41.84
C SER A 314 7.42 -12.31 42.15
N VAL A 315 8.26 -11.27 42.07
CA VAL A 315 9.69 -11.36 42.42
C VAL A 315 9.84 -11.74 43.88
N LEU A 316 9.11 -11.08 44.79
CA LEU A 316 9.18 -11.36 46.23
C LEU A 316 8.83 -12.82 46.55
N PHE A 317 7.68 -13.32 46.10
CA PHE A 317 7.26 -14.68 46.38
C PHE A 317 8.16 -15.72 45.71
N SER A 318 8.58 -15.50 44.45
CA SER A 318 9.51 -16.40 43.76
C SER A 318 10.86 -16.49 44.50
N PHE A 319 11.34 -15.36 45.03
CA PHE A 319 12.59 -15.30 45.76
C PHE A 319 12.46 -15.99 47.12
N VAL A 320 11.41 -15.68 47.89
CA VAL A 320 11.19 -16.27 49.22
C VAL A 320 10.98 -17.79 49.12
N ILE A 321 10.11 -18.25 48.22
CA ILE A 321 9.86 -19.68 48.03
C ILE A 321 11.09 -20.38 47.46
N GLY A 322 11.73 -19.79 46.44
CA GLY A 322 12.94 -20.33 45.83
C GLY A 322 14.09 -20.48 46.83
N LEU A 323 14.30 -19.45 47.67
CA LEU A 323 15.31 -19.46 48.73
C LEU A 323 14.97 -20.51 49.81
N ALA A 324 13.72 -20.56 50.28
CA ALA A 324 13.29 -21.53 51.27
C ALA A 324 13.47 -22.99 50.77
N LEU A 325 13.08 -23.26 49.53
CA LEU A 325 13.27 -24.56 48.88
C LEU A 325 14.76 -24.86 48.69
N ALA A 326 15.57 -23.89 48.27
CA ALA A 326 17.01 -24.07 48.08
C ALA A 326 17.72 -24.45 49.38
N ILE A 327 17.41 -23.77 50.50
CA ILE A 327 17.96 -24.09 51.82
C ILE A 327 17.52 -25.48 52.25
N THR A 328 16.22 -25.79 52.14
CA THR A 328 15.65 -27.09 52.56
C THR A 328 16.25 -28.26 51.77
N LEU A 329 16.36 -28.13 50.45
CA LEU A 329 16.92 -29.17 49.57
C LEU A 329 18.44 -29.29 49.65
N ASN A 330 19.10 -28.40 50.39
CA ASN A 330 20.52 -28.47 50.69
C ASN A 330 20.83 -29.24 52.00
N ASP A 331 19.83 -29.50 52.85
CA ASP A 331 20.01 -30.27 54.08
C ASP A 331 20.43 -31.72 53.77
N GLN A 332 21.52 -32.18 54.39
CA GLN A 332 22.05 -33.54 54.23
C GLN A 332 21.14 -34.62 54.84
N ARG A 333 20.25 -34.26 55.77
CA ARG A 333 19.30 -35.18 56.42
C ARG A 333 18.10 -35.51 55.52
N LEU A 334 17.88 -34.75 54.46
CA LEU A 334 16.73 -34.91 53.57
C LEU A 334 16.91 -36.11 52.62
N LYS A 335 16.15 -37.17 52.86
CA LYS A 335 16.13 -38.37 52.00
C LYS A 335 15.39 -38.06 50.69
N GLY A 336 15.87 -38.62 49.58
CA GLY A 336 15.21 -38.46 48.27
C GLY A 336 15.47 -37.13 47.53
N LYS A 337 16.45 -36.32 47.98
CA LYS A 337 16.76 -34.98 47.42
C LYS A 337 16.88 -34.89 45.89
N LYS A 338 17.35 -35.97 45.22
CA LYS A 338 17.46 -36.02 43.75
C LYS A 338 16.10 -35.97 43.07
N ILE A 339 15.10 -36.67 43.61
CA ILE A 339 13.74 -36.72 43.04
C ILE A 339 13.07 -35.35 43.17
N TYR A 340 13.13 -34.75 44.36
CA TYR A 340 12.56 -33.42 44.60
C TYR A 340 13.16 -32.33 43.70
N ARG A 341 14.49 -32.34 43.49
CA ARG A 341 15.15 -31.37 42.58
C ARG A 341 14.71 -31.53 41.13
N THR A 342 14.56 -32.76 40.64
CA THR A 342 14.12 -33.00 39.26
C THR A 342 12.68 -32.55 39.04
N LEU A 343 11.76 -32.86 39.97
CA LEU A 343 10.35 -32.48 39.85
C LEU A 343 10.14 -30.96 39.82
N LEU A 344 10.94 -30.21 40.59
CA LEU A 344 10.83 -28.74 40.67
C LEU A 344 11.31 -28.00 39.42
N ILE A 345 12.08 -28.65 38.54
CA ILE A 345 12.54 -28.05 37.27
C ILE A 345 11.50 -28.25 36.15
N ILE A 346 10.64 -29.27 36.26
CA ILE A 346 9.65 -29.60 35.22
C ILE A 346 8.76 -28.42 34.84
N PRO A 347 8.21 -27.61 35.78
CA PRO A 347 7.38 -26.46 35.42
C PRO A 347 8.11 -25.41 34.58
N TRP A 348 9.43 -25.26 34.75
CA TRP A 348 10.25 -24.36 33.94
C TRP A 348 10.64 -24.98 32.59
N ALA A 349 10.72 -26.31 32.51
CA ALA A 349 11.07 -27.03 31.29
C ALA A 349 9.90 -27.09 30.26
N VAL A 350 8.65 -26.95 30.72
CA VAL A 350 7.49 -26.90 29.83
C VAL A 350 7.36 -25.47 29.26
N PRO A 351 7.24 -25.31 27.92
CA PRO A 351 7.06 -24.00 27.33
C PRO A 351 5.83 -23.27 27.88
N ALA A 352 6.00 -22.00 28.24
CA ALA A 352 4.96 -21.20 28.88
C ALA A 352 3.65 -21.11 28.07
N PHE A 353 3.70 -21.25 26.74
CA PHE A 353 2.51 -21.20 25.88
C PHE A 353 1.60 -22.44 26.00
N ILE A 354 2.11 -23.56 26.52
CA ILE A 354 1.32 -24.78 26.76
C ILE A 354 0.71 -24.75 28.17
N SER A 355 1.30 -23.96 29.07
CA SER A 355 0.97 -23.92 30.50
C SER A 355 0.19 -22.68 30.93
N ALA A 356 0.05 -21.68 30.06
CA ALA A 356 -0.79 -20.49 30.22
C ALA A 356 -2.14 -20.72 29.57
#